data_AF-A0A1X0NKT2-F1
#
_entry.id   AF-A0A1X0NKT2-F1
#
_cell.length_a   1.000
_cell.length_b   1.000
_cell.length_c   1.000
_cell.angle_alpha   90.00
_cell.angle_beta   90.00
_cell.angle_gamma   90.00
#
_symmetry.space_group_name_H-M   'P 1'
#
loop_
_entity.id
_entity.type
_entity.pdbx_description
1 polymer ?
#
loop_
_entity_poly.entity_id
_entity_poly.type
_entity_poly.pdbx_seq_one_letter_code
_entity_poly.pdbx_strand_id
1 'polypeptide(L)'
;MVYYESMEPEHRTFWQQVKWSVIVTTIIVVVFVILFFLCWGTSGYASIAYAEYQVLGNPASSFSTVTEFSVTSRNATLRFRVSLFTYFVALTCVIGWILFFLFGGVGLAAMPIDYIMFFYNRPKPITAAEYALRRAEIAQESQRLMENGKKIEEEEHIGHLGRRHREKVLAFKQQVRELESYHSKVETSYREKGGEVIKGYLYLFLGIVFASMSFMWLLQMIIHNMAHAHPFLNNMFRGLDKAFMFFGVLAYGCFSFYLLWCVVKGCIKIGGNLVLFQIYPMEPNGTFMNAFLFNAMLIMITSMSVVQFCTVSFAEYAANTNISAMFTVYVANMQGIKYVVMYLQYPLLVIACLSIAWLLICPRRRVNDD
;
A
#
# COMPACT_ATOMS: atom_id res chain seq x y z
N MET A 1 -8.47 17.18 -3.02
CA MET A 1 -9.31 16.64 -4.10
C MET A 1 -10.54 16.01 -3.45
N VAL A 2 -11.54 16.82 -3.11
CA VAL A 2 -12.81 16.36 -2.51
C VAL A 2 -13.64 15.83 -3.68
N TYR A 3 -13.90 14.54 -3.65
CA TYR A 3 -14.36 13.80 -4.82
C TYR A 3 -15.89 13.89 -4.95
N TYR A 4 -16.31 14.25 -6.15
CA TYR A 4 -17.61 14.79 -6.54
C TYR A 4 -18.67 13.73 -6.94
N GLU A 5 -18.50 12.46 -6.55
CA GLU A 5 -19.41 11.37 -6.99
C GLU A 5 -20.68 11.22 -6.13
N SER A 6 -20.96 12.14 -5.20
CA SER A 6 -22.16 12.08 -4.34
C SER A 6 -23.09 13.30 -4.38
N MET A 7 -22.90 14.23 -5.32
CA MET A 7 -23.87 15.31 -5.56
C MET A 7 -24.42 15.26 -6.98
N GLU A 8 -25.74 15.15 -7.03
CA GLU A 8 -26.60 14.99 -8.20
C GLU A 8 -26.22 15.92 -9.37
N PRO A 9 -26.22 15.41 -10.62
CA PRO A 9 -25.81 16.16 -11.80
C PRO A 9 -26.84 17.22 -12.26
N GLU A 10 -27.99 17.37 -11.60
CA GLU A 10 -29.11 18.00 -12.32
C GLU A 10 -29.02 19.52 -12.48
N HIS A 11 -28.45 20.33 -11.57
CA HIS A 11 -28.55 21.80 -11.73
C HIS A 11 -27.37 22.65 -11.20
N ARG A 12 -26.12 22.45 -11.65
CA ARG A 12 -25.04 23.45 -11.40
C ARG A 12 -24.13 23.69 -12.60
N THR A 13 -23.99 24.96 -13.00
CA THR A 13 -23.06 25.40 -14.05
C THR A 13 -21.62 25.01 -13.71
N PHE A 14 -20.81 24.64 -14.71
CA PHE A 14 -19.39 24.26 -14.56
C PHE A 14 -18.61 25.21 -13.62
N TRP A 15 -18.83 26.52 -13.78
CA TRP A 15 -18.20 27.56 -12.95
C TRP A 15 -18.58 27.51 -11.47
N GLN A 16 -19.79 27.09 -11.13
CA GLN A 16 -20.19 26.92 -9.73
C GLN A 16 -19.47 25.73 -9.10
N GLN A 17 -19.29 24.64 -9.85
CA GLN A 17 -18.56 23.46 -9.37
C GLN A 17 -17.08 23.77 -9.12
N VAL A 18 -16.44 24.49 -10.05
CA VAL A 18 -15.06 24.95 -9.91
C VAL A 18 -14.92 25.88 -8.70
N LYS A 19 -15.80 26.87 -8.54
CA LYS A 19 -15.78 27.78 -7.39
C LYS A 19 -15.88 27.02 -6.06
N TRP A 20 -16.83 26.10 -5.94
CA TRP A 20 -16.96 25.28 -4.74
C TRP A 20 -15.73 24.41 -4.47
N SER A 21 -15.19 23.74 -5.50
CA SER A 21 -13.98 22.92 -5.38
C SER A 21 -12.77 23.73 -4.94
N VAL A 22 -12.58 24.93 -5.50
CA VAL A 22 -11.50 25.85 -5.13
C VAL A 22 -11.65 26.30 -3.68
N ILE A 23 -12.83 26.76 -3.28
CA ILE A 23 -13.08 27.21 -1.89
C ILE A 23 -12.75 26.09 -0.89
N VAL A 24 -13.28 24.88 -1.12
CA VAL A 24 -13.06 23.74 -0.23
C VAL A 24 -11.58 23.36 -0.20
N THR A 25 -10.91 23.33 -1.36
CA THR A 25 -9.48 23.00 -1.43
C THR A 25 -8.63 24.06 -0.72
N THR A 26 -8.93 25.34 -0.88
CA THR A 26 -8.24 26.43 -0.18
C THR A 26 -8.41 26.32 1.33
N ILE A 27 -9.63 26.06 1.82
CA ILE A 27 -9.88 25.87 3.26
C ILE A 27 -9.05 24.69 3.80
N ILE A 28 -9.06 23.55 3.11
CA ILE A 28 -8.30 22.37 3.53
C ILE A 28 -6.79 22.67 3.57
N VAL A 29 -6.26 23.36 2.56
CA VAL A 29 -4.84 23.72 2.52
C VAL A 29 -4.49 24.69 3.64
N VAL A 30 -5.30 25.72 3.88
CA VAL A 30 -5.06 26.68 4.97
C VAL A 30 -5.08 25.99 6.33
N VAL A 31 -6.09 25.14 6.59
CA VAL A 31 -6.18 24.36 7.82
C VAL A 31 -4.99 23.42 7.97
N PHE A 32 -4.59 22.72 6.91
CA PHE A 32 -3.42 21.84 6.92
C PHE A 32 -2.14 22.61 7.24
N VAL A 33 -1.92 23.77 6.62
CA VAL A 33 -0.74 24.61 6.85
C VAL A 33 -0.71 25.11 8.30
N ILE A 34 -1.84 25.59 8.83
CA ILE A 34 -1.93 26.05 10.23
C ILE A 34 -1.60 24.89 11.18
N LEU A 35 -2.25 23.74 11.02
CA LEU A 35 -2.01 22.56 11.85
C LEU A 35 -0.55 22.08 11.73
N PHE A 36 0.02 22.11 10.53
CA PHE A 36 1.40 21.72 10.29
C PHE A 36 2.39 22.60 11.07
N PHE A 37 2.25 23.92 11.00
CA PHE A 37 3.13 24.85 11.72
C PHE A 37 2.93 24.77 13.24
N LEU A 38 1.70 24.58 13.71
CA LEU A 38 1.41 24.36 15.13
C LEU A 38 2.08 23.08 15.64
N CYS A 39 1.89 21.96 14.95
CA CYS A 39 2.48 20.67 15.31
C CYS A 39 4.01 20.67 15.20
N TRP A 40 4.58 21.38 14.22
CA TRP A 40 6.03 21.56 14.14
C TRP A 40 6.58 22.41 15.29
N GLY A 41 5.85 23.46 15.70
CA GLY A 41 6.23 24.31 16.83
C GLY A 41 6.27 23.56 18.16
N THR A 42 5.35 22.63 18.38
CA THR A 42 5.22 21.87 19.63
C THR A 42 6.05 20.58 19.63
N SER A 43 5.97 19.78 18.56
CA SER A 43 6.50 18.42 18.48
C SER A 43 7.66 18.24 17.49
N GLY A 44 8.13 19.32 16.86
CA GLY A 44 9.25 19.31 15.90
C GLY A 44 10.64 19.17 16.53
N TYR A 45 10.77 18.44 17.63
CA TYR A 45 12.04 18.21 18.33
C TYR A 45 12.45 16.75 18.26
N ALA A 46 13.73 16.51 17.96
CA ALA A 46 14.35 15.20 18.06
C ALA A 46 15.17 15.14 19.36
N SER A 47 15.08 14.01 20.06
CA SER A 47 15.78 13.76 21.33
C SER A 47 16.65 12.52 21.20
N ILE A 48 17.97 12.72 21.08
CA ILE A 48 18.94 11.62 20.96
C ILE A 48 19.58 11.38 22.33
N ALA A 49 19.54 10.14 22.81
CA ALA A 49 20.24 9.75 24.02
C ALA A 49 21.73 9.53 23.73
N TYR A 50 22.59 10.05 24.60
CA TYR A 50 24.03 9.82 24.55
C TYR A 50 24.57 9.55 25.95
N ALA A 51 25.66 8.80 26.03
CA ALA A 51 26.39 8.58 27.27
C ALA A 51 27.35 9.76 27.48
N GLU A 52 27.11 10.52 28.55
CA GLU A 52 28.01 11.58 29.00
C GLU A 52 29.06 10.97 29.94
N TYR A 53 30.33 11.16 29.59
CA TYR A 53 31.46 10.78 30.43
C TYR A 53 32.02 12.03 31.09
N GLN A 54 32.07 12.02 32.42
CA GLN A 54 32.74 13.10 33.15
C GLN A 54 34.25 12.88 33.09
N VAL A 55 35.00 13.96 32.94
CA VAL A 55 36.46 13.93 32.93
C VAL A 55 36.96 14.28 34.33
N LEU A 56 37.86 13.46 34.88
CA LEU A 56 38.57 13.78 36.13
C LEU A 56 39.81 14.61 35.74
N GLY A 57 39.65 15.93 35.66
CA GLY A 57 40.75 16.83 35.28
C GLY A 57 40.32 18.29 35.12
N ASN A 58 41.29 19.19 34.94
CA ASN A 58 41.02 20.59 34.64
C ASN A 58 40.30 20.74 33.29
N PRO A 59 39.38 21.71 33.14
CA PRO A 59 38.63 21.91 31.90
C PRO A 59 39.60 22.17 30.73
N ALA A 60 39.66 21.20 29.81
CA ALA A 60 40.48 21.29 28.61
C ALA A 60 39.67 21.93 27.46
N SER A 61 40.31 22.80 26.69
CA SER A 61 39.71 23.48 25.53
C SER A 61 39.57 22.59 24.29
N SER A 62 40.10 21.37 24.31
CA SER A 62 40.07 20.43 23.18
C SER A 62 40.03 18.99 23.66
N PHE A 63 39.23 18.16 22.98
CA PHE A 63 39.01 16.75 23.32
C PHE A 63 40.31 15.92 23.29
N SER A 64 41.25 16.27 22.42
CA SER A 64 42.55 15.59 22.28
C SER A 64 43.47 15.72 23.50
N THR A 65 43.19 16.65 24.41
CA THR A 65 44.03 16.92 25.60
C THR A 65 43.50 16.20 26.85
N VAL A 66 42.35 15.53 26.74
CA VAL A 66 41.73 14.77 27.83
C VAL A 66 42.39 13.39 27.91
N THR A 67 43.12 13.13 28.99
CA THR A 67 43.88 11.88 29.19
C THR A 67 43.16 10.85 30.06
N GLU A 68 42.20 11.26 30.89
CA GLU A 68 41.48 10.36 31.81
C GLU A 68 39.96 10.63 31.80
N PHE A 69 39.18 9.61 31.47
CA PHE A 69 37.72 9.64 31.54
C PHE A 69 37.25 8.90 32.80
N SER A 70 36.22 9.43 33.48
CA SER A 70 35.54 8.70 34.54
C SER A 70 34.89 7.44 33.96
N VAL A 71 35.01 6.33 34.70
CA VAL A 71 34.39 5.04 34.36
C VAL A 71 32.87 5.10 34.47
N THR A 72 32.32 6.12 35.14
CA THR A 72 30.87 6.29 35.33
C THR A 72 30.26 7.11 34.19
N SER A 73 29.45 6.46 33.35
CA SER A 73 28.65 7.13 32.32
C SER A 73 27.31 7.60 32.87
N ARG A 74 26.90 8.83 32.53
CA ARG A 74 25.53 9.34 32.79
C ARG A 74 24.73 9.36 31.49
N ASN A 75 23.49 8.87 31.53
CA ASN A 75 22.59 9.02 30.39
C ASN A 75 22.12 10.48 30.28
N ALA A 76 22.49 11.15 29.19
CA ALA A 76 22.06 12.49 28.85
C ALA A 76 21.26 12.48 27.54
N THR A 77 20.47 13.53 27.29
CA THR A 77 19.68 13.64 26.05
C THR A 77 19.94 14.97 25.37
N LEU A 78 20.28 14.90 24.08
CA LEU A 78 20.45 16.07 23.23
C LEU A 78 19.13 16.36 22.52
N ARG A 79 18.54 17.52 22.80
CA ARG A 79 17.32 17.99 22.15
C ARG A 79 17.67 19.08 21.14
N PHE A 80 17.30 18.87 19.89
CA PHE A 80 17.46 19.88 18.85
C PHE A 80 16.21 19.96 17.96
N ARG A 81 16.02 21.13 17.35
CA ARG A 81 14.86 21.41 16.51
C ARG A 81 15.09 20.84 15.11
N VAL A 82 14.10 20.12 14.60
CA VAL A 82 14.16 19.47 13.29
C VAL A 82 13.71 20.46 12.21
N SER A 83 14.31 20.39 11.02
CA SER A 83 13.92 21.23 9.88
C SER A 83 12.45 21.02 9.48
N LEU A 84 11.82 22.03 8.89
CA LEU A 84 10.44 21.94 8.38
C LEU A 84 10.29 20.79 7.37
N PHE A 85 11.27 20.62 6.49
CA PHE A 85 11.27 19.56 5.48
C PHE A 85 11.27 18.18 6.11
N THR A 86 12.17 17.92 7.06
CA THR A 86 12.24 16.62 7.76
C THR A 86 10.98 16.35 8.57
N TYR A 87 10.35 17.37 9.14
CA TYR A 87 9.08 17.23 9.84
C TYR A 87 7.91 16.88 8.89
N PHE A 88 7.84 17.52 7.72
CA PHE A 88 6.86 17.18 6.67
C PHE A 88 7.03 15.73 6.20
N VAL A 89 8.27 15.32 5.96
CA VAL A 89 8.57 13.92 5.63
C VAL A 89 8.15 12.97 6.75
N ALA A 90 8.41 13.30 8.01
CA ALA A 90 8.00 12.48 9.15
C ALA A 90 6.47 12.33 9.23
N LEU A 91 5.72 13.42 9.04
CA LEU A 91 4.26 13.42 9.08
C LEU A 91 3.64 12.62 7.93
N THR A 92 4.13 12.80 6.71
CA THR A 92 3.68 12.00 5.55
C THR A 92 4.00 10.52 5.74
N CYS A 93 5.13 10.18 6.36
CA CYS A 93 5.50 8.82 6.71
C CYS A 93 4.54 8.20 7.73
N VAL A 94 4.08 8.94 8.75
CA VAL A 94 3.08 8.46 9.72
C VAL A 94 1.77 8.09 9.02
N ILE A 95 1.27 8.99 8.16
CA ILE A 95 0.02 8.76 7.40
C ILE A 95 0.19 7.57 6.45
N GLY A 96 1.31 7.55 5.72
CA GLY A 96 1.62 6.47 4.79
C GLY A 96 1.79 5.12 5.50
N TRP A 97 2.26 5.09 6.75
CA TRP A 97 2.43 3.85 7.50
C TRP A 97 1.09 3.18 7.80
N ILE A 98 0.06 3.98 8.12
CA ILE A 98 -1.30 3.47 8.37
C ILE A 98 -1.84 2.74 7.14
N LEU A 99 -1.63 3.32 5.96
CA LEU A 99 -2.03 2.73 4.69
C LEU A 99 -1.12 1.56 4.30
N PHE A 100 0.19 1.68 4.56
CA PHE A 100 1.20 0.70 4.19
C PHE A 100 1.05 -0.62 4.93
N PHE A 101 0.81 -0.62 6.25
CA PHE A 101 0.66 -1.88 6.97
C PHE A 101 -0.61 -2.64 6.52
N LEU A 102 -1.68 -1.91 6.17
CA LEU A 102 -2.93 -2.49 5.70
C LEU A 102 -2.79 -3.05 4.26
N PHE A 103 -2.43 -2.20 3.29
CA PHE A 103 -2.35 -2.60 1.89
C PHE A 103 -1.09 -3.41 1.58
N GLY A 104 0.06 -3.01 2.13
CA GLY A 104 1.31 -3.73 1.97
C GLY A 104 1.26 -5.13 2.58
N GLY A 105 0.65 -5.28 3.75
CA GLY A 105 0.44 -6.58 4.40
C GLY A 105 -0.39 -7.53 3.55
N VAL A 106 -1.58 -7.11 3.11
CA VAL A 106 -2.42 -7.92 2.21
C VAL A 106 -1.72 -8.18 0.87
N GLY A 107 -1.03 -7.17 0.33
CA GLY A 107 -0.30 -7.24 -0.94
C GLY A 107 0.81 -8.28 -0.98
N LEU A 108 1.56 -8.44 0.13
CA LEU A 108 2.61 -9.44 0.25
C LEU A 108 2.09 -10.88 0.10
N ALA A 109 0.87 -11.13 0.59
CA ALA A 109 0.20 -12.42 0.42
C ALA A 109 -0.47 -12.55 -0.94
N ALA A 110 -1.19 -11.52 -1.37
CA ALA A 110 -2.04 -11.54 -2.56
C ALA A 110 -1.23 -11.67 -3.85
N MET A 111 -0.07 -11.02 -3.94
CA MET A 111 0.75 -11.01 -5.15
C MET A 111 1.10 -12.41 -5.68
N PRO A 112 1.82 -13.25 -4.94
CA PRO A 112 2.17 -14.58 -5.44
C PRO A 112 0.93 -15.45 -5.72
N ILE A 113 -0.05 -15.41 -4.83
CA ILE A 113 -1.25 -16.25 -4.92
C ILE A 113 -2.07 -15.89 -6.17
N ASP A 114 -2.28 -14.60 -6.44
CA ASP A 114 -3.09 -14.18 -7.59
C ASP A 114 -2.43 -14.52 -8.92
N TYR A 115 -1.11 -14.39 -9.04
CA TYR A 115 -0.38 -14.75 -10.26
C TYR A 115 -0.42 -16.27 -10.53
N ILE A 116 -0.27 -17.09 -9.48
CA ILE A 116 -0.45 -18.54 -9.61
C ILE A 116 -1.90 -18.88 -9.98
N MET A 117 -2.86 -18.18 -9.37
CA MET A 117 -4.29 -18.40 -9.64
C MET A 117 -4.70 -17.97 -11.05
N PHE A 118 -4.05 -16.95 -11.63
CA PHE A 118 -4.26 -16.58 -13.03
C PHE A 118 -3.82 -17.68 -14.00
N PHE A 119 -2.76 -18.42 -13.68
CA PHE A 119 -2.37 -19.58 -14.47
C PHE A 119 -3.35 -20.76 -14.32
N TYR A 120 -3.83 -21.00 -13.10
CA TYR A 120 -4.78 -22.08 -12.82
C TYR A 120 -6.15 -21.82 -13.48
N ASN A 121 -6.69 -20.61 -13.33
CA ASN A 121 -7.98 -20.17 -13.89
C ASN A 121 -7.91 -19.65 -15.33
N ARG A 122 -6.88 -20.04 -16.09
CA ARG A 122 -6.76 -19.61 -17.48
C ARG A 122 -7.93 -20.14 -18.33
N PRO A 123 -8.42 -19.35 -19.30
CA PRO A 123 -9.45 -19.84 -20.23
C PRO A 123 -8.92 -21.05 -20.99
N LYS A 124 -9.77 -22.05 -21.19
CA LYS A 124 -9.46 -23.27 -21.95
C LYS A 124 -10.36 -23.31 -23.18
N PRO A 125 -9.91 -23.89 -24.30
CA PRO A 125 -10.75 -24.02 -25.49
C PRO A 125 -12.04 -24.77 -25.15
N ILE A 126 -13.17 -24.22 -25.59
CA ILE A 126 -14.51 -24.80 -25.43
C ILE A 126 -15.11 -25.18 -26.78
N THR A 127 -16.05 -26.13 -26.76
CA THR A 127 -16.76 -26.56 -27.98
C THR A 127 -17.86 -25.58 -28.38
N ALA A 128 -18.30 -25.61 -29.65
CA ALA A 128 -19.38 -24.72 -30.12
C ALA A 128 -20.73 -24.97 -29.42
N ALA A 129 -21.03 -26.22 -29.07
CA ALA A 129 -22.23 -26.58 -28.32
C ALA A 129 -22.20 -26.02 -26.89
N GLU A 130 -21.06 -26.18 -26.21
CA GLU A 130 -20.85 -25.63 -24.86
C GLU A 130 -20.88 -24.10 -24.85
N TYR A 131 -20.32 -23.45 -25.87
CA TYR A 131 -20.39 -22.00 -26.04
C TYR A 131 -21.84 -21.52 -26.19
N ALA A 132 -22.66 -22.22 -26.98
CA ALA A 132 -24.07 -21.88 -27.14
C ALA A 132 -24.85 -21.99 -25.81
N LEU A 133 -24.57 -23.03 -25.01
CA LEU A 133 -25.17 -23.22 -23.68
C LEU A 133 -24.78 -22.10 -22.72
N ARG A 134 -23.47 -21.83 -22.54
CA ARG A 134 -22.99 -20.75 -21.66
C ARG A 134 -23.48 -19.38 -22.09
N ARG A 135 -23.59 -19.13 -23.40
CA ARG A 135 -24.16 -17.88 -23.92
C ARG A 135 -25.64 -17.74 -23.57
N ALA A 136 -26.41 -18.82 -23.59
CA ALA A 136 -27.81 -18.82 -23.17
C ALA A 136 -27.94 -18.56 -21.66
N GLU A 137 -27.10 -19.18 -20.84
CA GLU A 137 -27.02 -18.94 -19.39
C GLU A 137 -26.69 -17.46 -19.08
N ILE A 138 -25.67 -16.90 -19.73
CA ILE A 138 -25.32 -15.48 -19.60
C ILE A 138 -26.48 -14.58 -20.01
N ALA A 139 -27.20 -14.92 -21.09
CA ALA A 139 -28.36 -14.15 -21.52
C ALA A 139 -29.49 -14.17 -20.48
N GLN A 140 -29.75 -15.32 -19.86
CA GLN A 140 -30.74 -15.46 -18.79
C GLN A 140 -30.36 -14.65 -17.55
N GLU A 141 -29.11 -14.75 -17.08
CA GLU A 141 -28.66 -13.99 -15.92
C GLU A 141 -28.60 -12.48 -16.21
N SER A 142 -28.26 -12.09 -17.44
CA SER A 142 -28.33 -10.69 -17.89
C SER A 142 -29.75 -10.14 -17.82
N GLN A 143 -30.76 -10.92 -18.26
CA GLN A 143 -32.17 -10.53 -18.16
C GLN A 143 -32.59 -10.35 -16.70
N ARG A 144 -32.21 -11.29 -15.83
CA ARG A 144 -32.47 -11.20 -14.39
C ARG A 144 -31.83 -9.96 -13.76
N LEU A 145 -30.59 -9.66 -14.12
CA LEU A 145 -29.90 -8.44 -13.65
C LEU A 145 -30.58 -7.18 -14.20
N MET A 146 -31.03 -7.16 -15.45
CA MET A 146 -31.79 -6.02 -16.00
C MET A 146 -33.09 -5.78 -15.23
N GLU A 147 -33.84 -6.82 -14.89
CA GLU A 147 -35.05 -6.70 -14.06
C GLU A 147 -34.73 -6.19 -12.65
N ASN A 148 -33.67 -6.70 -12.02
CA ASN A 148 -33.21 -6.21 -10.72
C ASN A 148 -32.78 -4.74 -10.78
N GLY A 149 -32.11 -4.33 -11.86
CA GLY A 149 -31.73 -2.93 -12.11
C GLY A 149 -32.94 -2.01 -12.19
N LYS A 150 -33.99 -2.41 -12.93
CA LYS A 150 -35.25 -1.64 -13.01
C LYS A 150 -35.92 -1.47 -11.65
N LYS A 151 -35.97 -2.52 -10.82
CA LYS A 151 -36.53 -2.43 -9.47
C LYS A 151 -35.75 -1.45 -8.59
N ILE A 152 -34.42 -1.41 -8.73
CA ILE A 152 -33.57 -0.47 -7.99
C ILE A 152 -33.84 0.96 -8.48
N GLU A 153 -33.97 1.18 -9.79
CA GLU A 153 -34.30 2.48 -10.40
C GLU A 153 -35.71 2.97 -9.98
N GLU A 154 -36.70 2.08 -9.92
CA GLU A 154 -38.04 2.38 -9.40
C GLU A 154 -37.99 2.78 -7.91
N GLU A 155 -37.21 2.06 -7.08
CA GLU A 155 -36.98 2.44 -5.67
C GLU A 155 -36.34 3.84 -5.54
N GLU A 156 -35.47 4.21 -6.48
CA GLU A 156 -34.83 5.53 -6.54
C GLU A 156 -35.85 6.63 -6.88
N HIS A 157 -36.70 6.40 -7.88
CA HIS A 157 -37.77 7.33 -8.26
C HIS A 157 -38.81 7.58 -7.17
N ILE A 158 -39.06 6.59 -6.30
CA ILE A 158 -39.95 6.72 -5.13
C ILE A 158 -39.30 7.55 -4.00
N GLY A 159 -38.01 7.90 -4.13
CA GLY A 159 -37.28 8.77 -3.20
C GLY A 159 -36.54 8.02 -2.08
N HIS A 160 -36.34 6.71 -2.20
CA HIS A 160 -35.61 5.92 -1.19
C HIS A 160 -34.08 6.03 -1.33
N LEU A 161 -33.52 7.23 -1.17
CA LEU A 161 -32.08 7.52 -1.35
C LEU A 161 -31.20 7.23 -0.11
N GLY A 162 -31.55 6.20 0.67
CA GLY A 162 -30.87 5.85 1.92
C GLY A 162 -29.55 5.08 1.75
N ARG A 163 -28.83 4.87 2.87
CA ARG A 163 -27.60 4.05 2.93
C ARG A 163 -27.81 2.62 2.42
N ARG A 164 -28.97 2.01 2.75
CA ARG A 164 -29.34 0.66 2.28
C ARG A 164 -29.49 0.58 0.75
N HIS A 165 -30.02 1.64 0.13
CA HIS A 165 -30.15 1.70 -1.32
C HIS A 165 -28.77 1.79 -1.98
N ARG A 166 -27.85 2.61 -1.45
CA ARG A 166 -26.44 2.64 -1.91
C ARG A 166 -25.75 1.28 -1.82
N GLU A 167 -25.97 0.55 -0.73
CA GLU A 167 -25.44 -0.82 -0.57
C GLU A 167 -26.02 -1.79 -1.62
N LYS A 168 -27.32 -1.73 -1.91
CA LYS A 168 -27.95 -2.50 -3.01
C LYS A 168 -27.36 -2.16 -4.38
N VAL A 169 -27.20 -0.86 -4.68
CA VAL A 169 -26.60 -0.38 -5.93
C VAL A 169 -25.16 -0.88 -6.08
N LEU A 170 -24.36 -0.83 -5.01
CA LEU A 170 -22.99 -1.36 -5.02
C LEU A 170 -22.95 -2.87 -5.25
N ALA A 171 -23.83 -3.64 -4.59
CA ALA A 171 -23.94 -5.08 -4.79
C ALA A 171 -24.37 -5.43 -6.23
N PHE A 172 -25.33 -4.69 -6.79
CA PHE A 172 -25.76 -4.83 -8.18
C PHE A 172 -24.60 -4.55 -9.15
N LYS A 173 -23.87 -3.44 -8.98
CA LYS A 173 -22.67 -3.12 -9.78
C LYS A 173 -21.58 -4.20 -9.68
N GLN A 174 -21.46 -4.87 -8.54
CA GLN A 174 -20.54 -5.99 -8.39
C GLN A 174 -21.00 -7.21 -9.21
N GLN A 175 -22.28 -7.58 -9.14
CA GLN A 175 -22.84 -8.70 -9.91
C GLN A 175 -22.72 -8.49 -11.41
N VAL A 176 -23.02 -7.28 -11.90
CA VAL A 176 -22.85 -6.92 -13.33
C VAL A 176 -21.39 -7.11 -13.76
N ARG A 177 -20.42 -6.62 -12.97
CA ARG A 177 -18.99 -6.79 -13.27
C ARG A 177 -18.55 -8.24 -13.27
N GLU A 178 -19.07 -9.05 -12.34
CA GLU A 178 -18.78 -10.48 -12.30
C GLU A 178 -19.30 -11.19 -13.57
N LEU A 179 -20.51 -10.86 -14.01
CA LEU A 179 -21.10 -11.41 -15.24
C LEU A 179 -20.35 -10.95 -16.49
N GLU A 180 -19.95 -9.68 -16.58
CA GLU A 180 -19.11 -9.17 -17.68
C GLU A 180 -17.75 -9.88 -17.75
N SER A 181 -17.11 -10.11 -16.60
CA SER A 181 -15.86 -10.86 -16.52
C SER A 181 -16.04 -12.32 -16.96
N TYR A 182 -17.15 -12.94 -16.59
CA TYR A 182 -17.49 -14.30 -17.03
C TYR A 182 -17.73 -14.34 -18.55
N HIS A 183 -18.53 -13.42 -19.09
CA HIS A 183 -18.77 -13.29 -20.54
C HIS A 183 -17.45 -13.13 -21.31
N SER A 184 -16.58 -12.21 -20.88
CA SER A 184 -15.28 -12.00 -21.52
C SER A 184 -14.41 -13.28 -21.52
N LYS A 185 -14.38 -14.03 -20.42
CA LYS A 185 -13.67 -15.32 -20.36
C LYS A 185 -14.23 -16.36 -21.32
N VAL A 186 -15.55 -16.45 -21.43
CA VAL A 186 -16.23 -17.39 -22.35
C VAL A 186 -15.93 -17.00 -23.80
N GLU A 187 -15.97 -15.70 -24.12
CA GLU A 187 -15.64 -15.19 -25.44
C GLU A 187 -14.18 -15.48 -25.83
N THR A 188 -13.22 -15.21 -24.94
CA THR A 188 -11.81 -15.56 -25.15
C THR A 188 -11.61 -17.06 -25.32
N SER A 189 -12.31 -17.88 -24.52
CA SER A 189 -12.23 -19.35 -24.59
C SER A 189 -12.67 -19.89 -25.96
N TYR A 190 -13.70 -19.29 -26.58
CA TYR A 190 -14.21 -19.71 -27.88
C TYR A 190 -13.47 -19.07 -29.06
N ARG A 191 -13.39 -17.73 -29.12
CA ARG A 191 -12.81 -16.99 -30.25
C ARG A 191 -11.31 -17.21 -30.37
N GLU A 192 -10.61 -17.19 -29.24
CA GLU A 192 -9.15 -17.34 -29.20
C GLU A 192 -8.72 -18.77 -28.83
N LYS A 193 -9.66 -19.74 -28.79
CA LYS A 193 -9.41 -21.16 -28.48
C LYS A 193 -8.54 -21.36 -27.21
N GLY A 194 -8.82 -20.61 -26.16
CA GLY A 194 -8.09 -20.67 -24.88
C GLY A 194 -7.04 -19.57 -24.68
N GLY A 195 -6.99 -18.57 -25.57
CA GLY A 195 -6.15 -17.38 -25.42
C GLY A 195 -4.65 -17.65 -25.56
N GLU A 196 -3.83 -16.66 -25.19
CA GLU A 196 -2.38 -16.75 -25.27
C GLU A 196 -1.78 -17.67 -24.20
N VAL A 197 -1.48 -18.91 -24.56
CA VAL A 197 -0.87 -19.92 -23.65
C VAL A 197 0.43 -19.40 -23.02
N ILE A 198 1.25 -18.66 -23.77
CA ILE A 198 2.53 -18.09 -23.32
C ILE A 198 2.32 -17.16 -22.12
N LYS A 199 1.28 -16.33 -22.16
CA LYS A 199 0.94 -15.39 -21.09
C LYS A 199 0.62 -16.11 -19.78
N GLY A 200 -0.03 -17.27 -19.86
CA GLY A 200 -0.28 -18.12 -18.69
C GLY A 200 1.01 -18.58 -18.01
N TYR A 201 1.96 -19.13 -18.78
CA TYR A 201 3.24 -19.60 -18.22
C TYR A 201 4.10 -18.43 -17.69
N LEU A 202 4.03 -17.26 -18.34
CA LEU A 202 4.67 -16.05 -17.84
C LEU A 202 4.12 -15.64 -16.47
N TYR A 203 2.80 -15.71 -16.27
CA TYR A 203 2.20 -15.44 -14.96
C TYR A 203 2.61 -16.45 -13.89
N LEU A 204 2.76 -17.73 -14.25
CA LEU A 204 3.27 -18.74 -13.32
C LEU A 204 4.71 -18.42 -12.90
N PHE A 205 5.58 -18.13 -13.86
CA PHE A 205 6.97 -17.76 -13.58
C PHE A 205 7.07 -16.54 -12.67
N LEU A 206 6.33 -15.47 -13.00
CA LEU A 206 6.24 -14.27 -12.16
C LEU A 206 5.68 -14.58 -10.77
N GLY A 207 4.69 -15.46 -10.66
CA GLY A 207 4.13 -15.90 -9.39
C GLY A 207 5.17 -16.57 -8.49
N ILE A 208 6.04 -17.42 -9.04
CA ILE A 208 7.14 -18.06 -8.31
C ILE A 208 8.17 -17.04 -7.85
N VAL A 209 8.55 -16.08 -8.72
CA VAL A 209 9.49 -15.00 -8.38
C VAL A 209 8.93 -14.09 -7.29
N PHE A 210 7.65 -13.72 -7.36
CA PHE A 210 7.01 -12.93 -6.31
C PHE A 210 6.85 -13.73 -5.01
N ALA A 211 6.63 -15.05 -5.10
CA ALA A 211 6.56 -15.90 -3.91
C ALA A 211 7.91 -15.94 -3.19
N SER A 212 9.02 -16.08 -3.92
CA SER A 212 10.36 -16.04 -3.33
C SER A 212 10.68 -14.67 -2.74
N MET A 213 10.35 -13.57 -3.42
CA MET A 213 10.55 -12.22 -2.87
C MET A 213 9.70 -11.95 -1.63
N SER A 214 8.42 -12.35 -1.60
CA SER A 214 7.58 -12.26 -0.40
C SER A 214 8.16 -13.07 0.76
N PHE A 215 8.61 -14.29 0.49
CA PHE A 215 9.22 -15.14 1.51
C PHE A 215 10.50 -14.50 2.09
N MET A 216 11.37 -13.98 1.23
CA MET A 216 12.59 -13.27 1.66
C MET A 216 12.28 -12.02 2.49
N TRP A 217 11.25 -11.26 2.12
CA TRP A 217 10.79 -10.12 2.91
C TRP A 217 10.25 -10.52 4.28
N LEU A 218 9.44 -11.58 4.37
CA LEU A 218 8.95 -12.10 5.64
C LEU A 218 10.10 -12.56 6.54
N LEU A 219 11.09 -13.25 5.97
CA LEU A 219 12.29 -13.67 6.70
C LEU A 219 13.08 -12.47 7.22
N GLN A 220 13.30 -11.45 6.40
CA GLN A 220 13.97 -10.21 6.82
C GLN A 220 13.22 -9.52 7.96
N MET A 221 11.89 -9.45 7.90
CA MET A 221 11.07 -8.86 8.96
C MET A 221 11.22 -9.63 10.29
N ILE A 222 11.18 -10.97 10.24
CA ILE A 222 11.25 -11.79 11.44
C ILE A 222 12.68 -11.79 12.03
N ILE A 223 13.69 -12.06 11.21
CA ILE A 223 15.06 -12.31 11.67
C ILE A 223 15.82 -11.01 11.96
N HIS A 224 15.74 -10.02 11.06
CA HIS A 224 16.52 -8.78 11.20
C HIS A 224 15.75 -7.70 11.98
N ASN A 225 14.51 -7.41 11.59
CA ASN A 225 13.78 -6.29 12.18
C ASN A 225 13.27 -6.61 13.59
N MET A 226 12.79 -7.83 13.84
CA MET A 226 12.22 -8.21 15.15
C MET A 226 13.21 -8.92 16.06
N ALA A 227 13.90 -9.96 15.56
CA ALA A 227 14.82 -10.74 16.40
C ALA A 227 16.21 -10.11 16.55
N HIS A 228 16.53 -9.07 15.76
CA HIS A 228 17.85 -8.44 15.69
C HIS A 228 19.02 -9.45 15.57
N ALA A 229 18.75 -10.63 15.01
CA ALA A 229 19.66 -11.77 15.12
C ALA A 229 20.67 -11.81 13.97
N HIS A 230 20.19 -11.75 12.73
CA HIS A 230 21.07 -11.84 11.56
C HIS A 230 20.57 -10.99 10.37
N PRO A 231 21.41 -10.12 9.79
CA PRO A 231 21.06 -9.26 8.68
C PRO A 231 21.15 -9.99 7.32
N PHE A 232 20.27 -10.98 7.09
CA PHE A 232 20.33 -11.89 5.94
C PHE A 232 20.37 -11.17 4.57
N LEU A 233 19.36 -10.35 4.26
CA LEU A 233 19.29 -9.66 2.97
C LEU A 233 20.39 -8.59 2.81
N ASN A 234 20.78 -7.92 3.91
CA ASN A 234 21.88 -6.95 3.87
C ASN A 234 23.21 -7.62 3.47
N ASN A 235 23.48 -8.82 3.99
CA ASN A 235 24.67 -9.59 3.61
C ASN A 235 24.60 -10.04 2.15
N MET A 236 23.43 -10.42 1.65
CA MET A 236 23.23 -10.72 0.23
C MET A 236 23.52 -9.49 -0.65
N PHE A 237 23.00 -8.31 -0.31
CA PHE A 237 23.24 -7.09 -1.07
C PHE A 237 24.71 -6.65 -1.05
N ARG A 238 25.37 -6.71 0.11
CA ARG A 238 26.83 -6.47 0.21
C ARG A 238 27.64 -7.49 -0.59
N GLY A 239 27.20 -8.75 -0.65
CA GLY A 239 27.83 -9.79 -1.46
C GLY A 239 27.72 -9.49 -2.96
N LEU A 240 26.55 -9.06 -3.43
CA LEU A 240 26.32 -8.63 -4.80
C LEU A 240 27.14 -7.38 -5.16
N ASP A 241 27.21 -6.42 -4.25
CA ASP A 241 27.99 -5.19 -4.41
C ASP A 241 29.50 -5.46 -4.60
N LYS A 242 30.04 -6.46 -3.87
CA LYS A 242 31.42 -6.94 -4.04
C LYS A 242 31.68 -7.57 -5.42
N ALA A 243 30.69 -8.23 -6.02
CA ALA A 243 30.82 -8.80 -7.36
C ALA A 243 30.74 -7.69 -8.42
N PHE A 244 29.75 -6.82 -8.31
CA PHE A 244 29.60 -5.63 -9.14
C PHE A 244 28.72 -4.60 -8.42
N MET A 245 29.23 -3.37 -8.31
CA MET A 245 28.59 -2.31 -7.51
C MET A 245 27.12 -2.04 -7.89
N PHE A 246 26.78 -2.16 -9.18
CA PHE A 246 25.41 -1.91 -9.62
C PHE A 246 24.43 -3.03 -9.23
N PHE A 247 24.88 -4.27 -9.01
CA PHE A 247 23.98 -5.37 -8.68
C PHE A 247 23.38 -5.25 -7.29
N GLY A 248 24.14 -4.73 -6.32
CA GLY A 248 23.59 -4.44 -4.98
C GLY A 248 22.46 -3.42 -5.05
N VAL A 249 22.67 -2.30 -5.75
CA VAL A 249 21.69 -1.21 -5.87
C VAL A 249 20.47 -1.65 -6.68
N LEU A 250 20.65 -2.39 -7.77
CA LEU A 250 19.55 -2.96 -8.55
C LEU A 250 18.71 -3.93 -7.71
N ALA A 251 19.35 -4.83 -6.97
CA ALA A 251 18.65 -5.77 -6.11
C ALA A 251 17.86 -5.03 -5.02
N TYR A 252 18.47 -4.06 -4.34
CA TYR A 252 17.78 -3.20 -3.38
C TYR A 252 16.56 -2.51 -4.01
N GLY A 253 16.72 -1.95 -5.23
CA GLY A 253 15.64 -1.36 -6.01
C GLY A 253 14.52 -2.34 -6.29
N CYS A 254 14.82 -3.55 -6.78
CA CYS A 254 13.83 -4.60 -7.04
C CYS A 254 13.02 -4.95 -5.79
N PHE A 255 13.67 -5.12 -4.63
CA PHE A 255 12.98 -5.41 -3.37
C PHE A 255 12.11 -4.24 -2.89
N SER A 256 12.56 -2.99 -3.07
CA SER A 256 11.78 -1.80 -2.70
C SER A 256 10.59 -1.57 -3.62
N PHE A 257 10.76 -1.70 -4.94
CA PHE A 257 9.67 -1.61 -5.91
C PHE A 257 8.67 -2.75 -5.75
N TYR A 258 9.13 -3.94 -5.36
CA TYR A 258 8.25 -5.05 -5.03
C TYR A 258 7.26 -4.69 -3.91
N LEU A 259 7.73 -4.08 -2.81
CA LEU A 259 6.83 -3.63 -1.74
C LEU A 259 5.82 -2.58 -2.23
N LEU A 260 6.24 -1.65 -3.08
CA LEU A 260 5.34 -0.67 -3.66
C LEU A 260 4.26 -1.36 -4.52
N TRP A 261 4.65 -2.38 -5.29
CA TRP A 261 3.72 -3.18 -6.08
C TRP A 261 2.75 -3.98 -5.20
N CYS A 262 3.21 -4.51 -4.06
CA CYS A 262 2.36 -5.11 -3.05
C CYS A 262 1.31 -4.11 -2.56
N VAL A 263 1.68 -2.87 -2.26
CA VAL A 263 0.71 -1.83 -1.86
C VAL A 263 -0.35 -1.61 -2.94
N VAL A 264 0.05 -1.44 -4.21
CA VAL A 264 -0.90 -1.29 -5.33
C VAL A 264 -1.89 -2.45 -5.37
N LYS A 265 -1.39 -3.67 -5.20
CA LYS A 265 -2.22 -4.88 -5.23
C LYS A 265 -3.10 -5.05 -4.00
N GLY A 266 -2.62 -4.64 -2.83
CA GLY A 266 -3.42 -4.52 -1.62
C GLY A 266 -4.58 -3.53 -1.80
N CYS A 267 -4.31 -2.35 -2.39
CA CYS A 267 -5.34 -1.37 -2.70
C CYS A 267 -6.41 -1.94 -3.66
N ILE A 268 -6.01 -2.68 -4.70
CA ILE A 268 -6.95 -3.31 -5.63
C ILE A 268 -7.80 -4.38 -4.92
N LYS A 269 -7.18 -5.20 -4.06
CA LYS A 269 -7.84 -6.36 -3.46
C LYS A 269 -8.73 -6.02 -2.27
N ILE A 270 -8.34 -5.01 -1.49
CA ILE A 270 -9.17 -4.44 -0.42
C ILE A 270 -10.16 -3.40 -0.97
N GLY A 271 -9.96 -2.92 -2.21
CA GLY A 271 -10.75 -1.89 -2.88
C GLY A 271 -12.26 -2.10 -2.67
N GLY A 272 -12.85 -1.22 -1.86
CA GLY A 272 -14.22 -1.33 -1.36
C GLY A 272 -14.46 -0.38 -0.18
N ASN A 273 -15.56 -0.60 0.56
CA ASN A 273 -15.91 0.20 1.73
C ASN A 273 -15.04 -0.18 2.93
N LEU A 274 -13.89 0.48 3.10
CA LEU A 274 -13.20 0.50 4.39
C LEU A 274 -13.93 1.44 5.35
N VAL A 275 -13.78 1.20 6.66
CA VAL A 275 -14.47 1.92 7.74
C VAL A 275 -14.27 3.45 7.67
N LEU A 276 -13.15 3.93 7.12
CA LEU A 276 -12.78 5.35 7.10
C LEU A 276 -12.91 6.02 5.72
N PHE A 277 -12.84 5.29 4.62
CA PHE A 277 -12.88 5.85 3.25
C PHE A 277 -13.25 4.77 2.22
N GLN A 278 -14.05 5.16 1.23
CA GLN A 278 -14.40 4.29 0.11
C GLN A 278 -13.25 4.30 -0.91
N ILE A 279 -12.55 3.16 -1.05
CA ILE A 279 -11.55 2.99 -2.09
C ILE A 279 -12.25 2.47 -3.34
N TYR A 280 -12.11 3.18 -4.44
CA TYR A 280 -12.58 2.69 -5.73
C TYR A 280 -11.66 1.58 -6.24
N PRO A 281 -12.20 0.39 -6.55
CA PRO A 281 -11.41 -0.68 -7.14
C PRO A 281 -10.86 -0.21 -8.49
N MET A 282 -9.57 -0.45 -8.74
CA MET A 282 -8.96 -0.13 -10.03
C MET A 282 -9.15 -1.31 -11.00
N GLU A 283 -9.71 -1.00 -12.16
CA GLU A 283 -9.92 -1.92 -13.27
C GLU A 283 -9.14 -1.46 -14.51
N PRO A 284 -8.41 -2.35 -15.18
CA PRO A 284 -7.78 -2.03 -16.47
C PRO A 284 -8.86 -1.57 -17.45
N ASN A 285 -8.69 -0.39 -18.05
CA ASN A 285 -9.59 0.19 -19.06
C ASN A 285 -11.02 0.54 -18.59
N GLY A 286 -11.35 0.37 -17.32
CA GLY A 286 -12.68 0.69 -16.74
C GLY A 286 -12.66 1.71 -15.59
N THR A 287 -11.48 2.18 -15.18
CA THR A 287 -11.35 3.11 -14.04
C THR A 287 -11.61 4.55 -14.48
N PHE A 288 -12.54 5.24 -13.81
CA PHE A 288 -12.73 6.68 -13.98
C PHE A 288 -11.45 7.45 -13.63
N MET A 289 -11.14 8.51 -14.39
CA MET A 289 -9.92 9.32 -14.21
C MET A 289 -9.74 9.82 -12.77
N ASN A 290 -10.83 10.27 -12.16
CA ASN A 290 -10.78 10.77 -10.80
C ASN A 290 -10.41 9.63 -9.83
N ALA A 291 -10.96 8.42 -9.97
CA ALA A 291 -10.73 7.27 -9.08
C ALA A 291 -9.29 6.76 -9.22
N PHE A 292 -8.75 6.85 -10.43
CA PHE A 292 -7.34 6.62 -10.70
C PHE A 292 -6.46 7.63 -9.97
N LEU A 293 -6.76 8.93 -10.03
CA LEU A 293 -6.02 9.98 -9.32
C LEU A 293 -6.05 9.79 -7.80
N PHE A 294 -7.20 9.38 -7.24
CA PHE A 294 -7.31 9.09 -5.81
C PHE A 294 -6.40 7.94 -5.38
N ASN A 295 -6.44 6.81 -6.10
CA ASN A 295 -5.56 5.68 -5.84
C ASN A 295 -4.08 6.04 -6.05
N ALA A 296 -3.75 6.86 -7.06
CA ALA A 296 -2.39 7.34 -7.28
C ALA A 296 -1.88 8.18 -6.10
N MET A 297 -2.70 9.09 -5.55
CA MET A 297 -2.34 9.85 -4.35
C MET A 297 -2.10 8.93 -3.14
N LEU A 298 -2.93 7.90 -2.94
CA LEU A 298 -2.72 6.92 -1.87
C LEU A 298 -1.37 6.20 -2.02
N ILE A 299 -1.05 5.75 -3.24
CA ILE A 299 0.21 5.08 -3.54
C ILE A 299 1.41 6.02 -3.29
N MET A 300 1.33 7.29 -3.69
CA MET A 300 2.37 8.29 -3.47
C MET A 300 2.58 8.63 -1.98
N ILE A 301 1.52 8.63 -1.17
CA ILE A 301 1.65 8.81 0.28
C ILE A 301 2.32 7.58 0.91
N THR A 302 1.92 6.38 0.51
CA THR A 302 2.54 5.14 1.01
C THR A 302 3.99 4.94 0.58
N SER A 303 4.41 5.48 -0.57
CA SER A 303 5.79 5.29 -1.04
C SER A 303 6.81 5.88 -0.07
N MET A 304 6.48 6.98 0.64
CA MET A 304 7.37 7.53 1.66
C MET A 304 7.62 6.53 2.80
N SER A 305 6.57 5.84 3.25
CA SER A 305 6.66 4.83 4.31
C SER A 305 7.36 3.56 3.84
N VAL A 306 7.18 3.16 2.58
CA VAL A 306 7.95 2.06 1.97
C VAL A 306 9.44 2.39 2.00
N VAL A 307 9.85 3.59 1.57
CA VAL A 307 11.26 4.01 1.61
C VAL A 307 11.80 4.03 3.03
N GLN A 308 11.02 4.56 3.98
CA GLN A 308 11.40 4.57 5.39
C GLN A 308 11.59 3.15 5.94
N PHE A 309 10.66 2.24 5.62
CA PHE A 309 10.73 0.84 6.03
C PHE A 309 11.93 0.12 5.42
N CYS A 310 12.20 0.32 4.12
CA CYS A 310 13.40 -0.20 3.45
C CYS A 310 14.68 0.35 4.10
N THR A 311 14.70 1.63 4.46
CA THR A 311 15.87 2.27 5.08
C THR A 311 16.16 1.68 6.47
N VAL A 312 15.12 1.41 7.26
CA VAL A 312 15.27 0.78 8.58
C VAL A 312 15.61 -0.71 8.44
N SER A 313 14.93 -1.43 7.55
CA SER A 313 15.15 -2.87 7.34
C SER A 313 16.50 -3.20 6.71
N PHE A 314 17.08 -2.23 5.99
CA PHE A 314 18.39 -2.35 5.36
C PHE A 314 19.37 -1.31 5.90
N ALA A 315 19.30 -0.98 7.20
CA ALA A 315 20.11 0.07 7.81
C ALA A 315 21.62 -0.14 7.61
N GLU A 316 22.04 -1.41 7.53
CA GLU A 316 23.41 -1.83 7.29
C GLU A 316 23.90 -1.64 5.86
N TYR A 317 23.02 -1.80 4.87
CA TYR A 317 23.35 -1.60 3.46
C TYR A 317 23.16 -0.13 3.04
N ALA A 318 22.10 0.53 3.52
CA ALA A 318 21.81 1.94 3.28
C ALA A 318 22.60 2.89 4.20
N ALA A 319 23.56 2.38 4.97
CA ALA A 319 24.43 3.16 5.84
C ALA A 319 25.14 4.27 5.05
N ASN A 320 25.42 5.39 5.72
CA ASN A 320 26.10 6.57 5.14
C ASN A 320 25.34 7.27 4.00
N THR A 321 24.05 6.98 3.80
CA THR A 321 23.19 7.77 2.92
C THR A 321 22.47 8.87 3.69
N ASN A 322 22.19 10.00 3.02
CA ASN A 322 21.42 11.10 3.61
C ASN A 322 20.01 10.65 4.04
N ILE A 323 19.41 9.71 3.30
CA ILE A 323 18.09 9.14 3.60
C ILE A 323 18.15 8.30 4.89
N SER A 324 19.23 7.51 5.06
CA SER A 324 19.46 6.77 6.30
C SER A 324 19.57 7.70 7.50
N ALA A 325 20.40 8.74 7.42
CA ALA A 325 20.49 9.75 8.49
C ALA A 325 19.12 10.40 8.76
N MET A 326 18.39 10.79 7.71
CA MET A 326 17.06 11.38 7.84
C MET A 326 16.10 10.51 8.67
N PHE A 327 15.99 9.22 8.32
CA PHE A 327 15.00 8.34 8.93
C PHE A 327 15.45 7.70 10.24
N THR A 328 16.68 7.22 10.34
CA THR A 328 17.17 6.49 11.50
C THR A 328 17.63 7.40 12.63
N VAL A 329 18.10 8.62 12.32
CA VAL A 329 18.56 9.58 13.34
C VAL A 329 17.44 10.55 13.70
N TYR A 330 16.86 11.25 12.73
CA TYR A 330 15.88 12.30 13.02
C TYR A 330 14.47 11.75 13.23
N VAL A 331 13.91 11.02 12.27
CA VAL A 331 12.50 10.55 12.37
C VAL A 331 12.33 9.53 13.51
N ALA A 332 13.25 8.58 13.66
CA ALA A 332 13.17 7.57 14.73
C ALA A 332 13.29 8.15 16.15
N ASN A 333 13.89 9.33 16.33
CA ASN A 333 14.06 9.97 17.63
C ASN A 333 13.17 11.21 17.81
N MET A 334 12.23 11.45 16.89
CA MET A 334 11.30 12.57 16.98
C MET A 334 10.21 12.31 18.03
N GLN A 335 9.90 13.34 18.82
CA GLN A 335 8.88 13.26 19.86
C GLN A 335 7.50 12.95 19.24
N GLY A 336 6.81 11.93 19.77
CA GLY A 336 5.54 11.42 19.24
C GLY A 336 5.71 10.40 18.10
N ILE A 337 6.41 10.77 17.02
CA ILE A 337 6.53 9.93 15.81
C ILE A 337 7.38 8.67 16.03
N LYS A 338 8.33 8.70 16.98
CA LYS A 338 9.15 7.54 17.34
C LYS A 338 8.35 6.25 17.55
N TYR A 339 7.21 6.33 18.24
CA TYR A 339 6.39 5.16 18.55
C TYR A 339 5.72 4.57 17.30
N VAL A 340 5.33 5.43 16.36
CA VAL A 340 4.73 5.02 15.08
C VAL A 340 5.72 4.15 14.31
N VAL A 341 6.96 4.61 14.18
CA VAL A 341 8.01 3.89 13.44
C VAL A 341 8.39 2.57 14.11
N MET A 342 8.46 2.56 15.44
CA MET A 342 8.84 1.37 16.20
C MET A 342 7.74 0.29 16.19
N TYR A 343 6.48 0.67 16.37
CA TYR A 343 5.41 -0.29 16.56
C TYR A 343 4.66 -0.67 15.27
N LEU A 344 4.60 0.16 14.23
CA LEU A 344 3.81 -0.16 13.04
C LEU A 344 4.40 -1.27 12.15
N GLN A 345 5.62 -1.73 12.45
CA GLN A 345 6.20 -2.92 11.81
C GLN A 345 5.52 -4.22 12.24
N TYR A 346 5.03 -4.32 13.48
CA TYR A 346 4.36 -5.54 13.98
C TYR A 346 2.99 -5.78 13.32
N PRO A 347 2.08 -4.78 13.23
CA PRO A 347 0.81 -4.92 12.51
C PRO A 347 0.99 -5.31 11.04
N LEU A 348 2.03 -4.82 10.37
CA LEU A 348 2.33 -5.21 8.98
C LEU A 348 2.53 -6.73 8.86
N LEU A 349 3.34 -7.31 9.76
CA LEU A 349 3.58 -8.77 9.77
C LEU A 349 2.31 -9.54 10.13
N VAL A 350 1.57 -9.09 11.15
CA VAL A 350 0.32 -9.73 11.58
C VAL A 350 -0.69 -9.76 10.43
N ILE A 351 -0.91 -8.64 9.75
CA ILE A 351 -1.83 -8.57 8.61
C ILE A 351 -1.31 -9.42 7.45
N ALA A 352 -0.01 -9.45 7.17
CA ALA A 352 0.54 -10.32 6.13
C ALA A 352 0.26 -11.80 6.42
N CYS A 353 0.51 -12.27 7.65
CA CYS A 353 0.23 -13.64 8.06
C CYS A 353 -1.27 -13.97 8.02
N LEU A 354 -2.12 -13.08 8.54
CA LEU A 354 -3.58 -13.24 8.47
C LEU A 354 -4.08 -13.26 7.03
N SER A 355 -3.50 -12.46 6.15
CA SER A 355 -3.86 -12.43 4.73
C SER A 355 -3.47 -13.70 4.00
N ILE A 356 -2.32 -14.30 4.33
CA ILE A 356 -1.93 -15.62 3.82
C ILE A 356 -2.97 -16.67 4.26
N ALA A 357 -3.29 -16.71 5.55
CA ALA A 357 -4.29 -17.66 6.09
C ALA A 357 -5.66 -17.46 5.43
N TRP A 358 -6.12 -16.21 5.33
CA TRP A 358 -7.39 -15.86 4.69
C TRP A 358 -7.44 -16.29 3.22
N LEU A 359 -6.40 -16.01 2.43
CA LEU A 359 -6.37 -16.35 1.01
C LEU A 359 -6.21 -17.85 0.74
N LEU A 360 -5.57 -18.59 1.65
CA LEU A 360 -5.45 -20.04 1.56
C LEU A 360 -6.74 -20.77 1.99
N ILE A 361 -7.41 -20.29 3.04
CA ILE A 361 -8.65 -20.90 3.58
C ILE A 361 -9.87 -20.50 2.75
N CYS A 362 -9.90 -19.28 2.23
CA CYS A 362 -10.92 -18.80 1.31
C CYS A 362 -10.32 -18.63 -0.10
N PRO A 363 -9.96 -19.73 -0.80
CA PRO A 363 -9.66 -19.63 -2.21
C PRO A 363 -10.95 -19.12 -2.87
N ARG A 364 -10.87 -17.88 -3.36
CA ARG A 364 -11.89 -17.11 -4.09
C ARG A 364 -13.11 -17.96 -4.38
N ARG A 365 -14.18 -17.77 -3.58
CA ARG A 365 -15.47 -18.46 -3.67
C ARG A 365 -15.72 -18.80 -5.14
N ARG A 366 -15.54 -20.07 -5.51
CA ARG A 366 -16.07 -20.57 -6.78
C ARG A 366 -17.55 -20.22 -6.67
N VAL A 367 -18.01 -19.34 -7.55
CA VAL A 367 -19.44 -19.31 -7.85
C VAL A 367 -19.70 -20.73 -8.31
N ASN A 368 -20.43 -21.48 -7.50
CA ASN A 368 -20.66 -22.90 -7.71
C ASN A 368 -21.22 -23.08 -9.12
N ASP A 369 -20.52 -23.86 -9.93
CA ASP A 369 -21.14 -24.63 -10.99
C ASP A 369 -21.96 -25.71 -10.28
N ASP A 370 -23.23 -25.41 -9.97
CA ASP A 370 -24.29 -26.40 -9.70
C ASP A 370 -25.54 -26.00 -10.50
#